data_AF-A0A2C5WGR0-F1
#
_entry.id   AF-A0A2C5WGR0-F1
#
_cell.length_a   1.000
_cell.length_b   1.000
_cell.length_c   1.000
_cell.angle_alpha   90.00
_cell.angle_beta   90.00
_cell.angle_gamma   90.00
#
_symmetry.space_group_name_H-M   'P 1'
#
loop_
_entity.id
_entity.type
_entity.pdbx_description
1 polymer ?
#
loop_
_entity_poly.entity_id
_entity_poly.type
_entity_poly.pdbx_seq_one_letter_code
_entity_poly.pdbx_strand_id
1 'polypeptide(L)' 'MTSRRNIEQTYRTWSSPILLELKKREHQMAPVERQALENVLVERRLLDVGNPNGPDRRQGTAGKNDRPG' A
#
# COMPACT_ATOMS: atom_id res chain seq x y z
N MET A 1 -11.34 -25.71 5.14
CA MET A 1 -10.15 -25.25 4.37
C MET A 1 -10.13 -23.73 4.39
N THR A 2 -8.98 -23.12 4.69
CA THR A 2 -8.85 -21.65 4.66
C THR A 2 -8.85 -21.17 3.20
N SER A 3 -9.68 -20.18 2.88
CA SER A 3 -9.74 -19.63 1.51
C SER A 3 -8.40 -18.99 1.13
N ARG A 4 -8.00 -19.13 -0.15
CA ARG A 4 -6.82 -18.44 -0.71
C ARG A 4 -6.85 -16.93 -0.43
N ARG A 5 -8.04 -16.33 -0.48
CA ARG A 5 -8.24 -14.91 -0.16
C ARG A 5 -7.84 -14.57 1.28
N ASN A 6 -8.17 -15.42 2.24
CA ASN A 6 -7.83 -15.19 3.65
C ASN A 6 -6.32 -15.33 3.88
N ILE A 7 -5.68 -16.31 3.23
CA ILE A 7 -4.23 -16.49 3.29
C ILE A 7 -3.51 -15.27 2.72
N GLU A 8 -3.95 -14.78 1.56
CA GLU A 8 -3.37 -13.59 0.94
C GLU A 8 -3.59 -12.35 1.80
N GLN A 9 -4.78 -12.18 2.36
CA GLN A 9 -5.08 -11.07 3.26
C GLN A 9 -4.19 -11.10 4.50
N THR A 10 -4.06 -12.25 5.15
CA THR A 10 -3.18 -12.43 6.30
C THR A 10 -1.74 -12.09 5.91
N TYR A 11 -1.22 -12.65 4.82
CA TYR A 11 0.13 -12.34 4.37
C TYR A 11 0.33 -10.84 4.16
N ARG A 12 -0.59 -10.17 3.43
CA ARG A 12 -0.53 -8.72 3.18
C ARG A 12 -0.54 -7.92 4.48
N THR A 13 -1.43 -8.25 5.41
CA THR A 13 -1.53 -7.56 6.71
C THR A 13 -0.22 -7.64 7.48
N TRP A 14 0.41 -8.81 7.53
CA TRP A 14 1.63 -9.02 8.30
C TRP A 14 2.90 -8.51 7.58
N SER A 15 2.94 -8.58 6.26
CA SER A 15 4.12 -8.15 5.47
C SER A 15 4.18 -6.64 5.25
N SER A 16 3.04 -5.95 5.18
CA SER A 16 2.99 -4.50 4.92
C SER A 16 3.86 -3.66 5.87
N PRO A 17 3.80 -3.82 7.21
CA PRO A 17 4.66 -3.04 8.11
C PRO A 17 6.15 -3.33 7.90
N ILE A 18 6.51 -4.57 7.54
CA ILE A 18 7.90 -4.96 7.27
C ILE A 18 8.40 -4.24 6.00
N LEU A 19 7.62 -4.28 4.92
CA LEU A 19 7.98 -3.62 3.65
C LEU A 19 8.11 -2.10 3.81
N LEU A 20 7.23 -1.48 4.60
CA LEU A 20 7.31 -0.04 4.90
C LEU A 20 8.52 0.31 5.77
N GLU A 21 8.89 -0.54 6.72
CA GLU A 21 10.10 -0.33 7.52
C GLU A 21 11.37 -0.50 6.68
N LEU A 22 11.39 -1.47 5.75
CA LEU A 22 12.47 -1.61 4.77
C LEU A 22 12.58 -0.36 3.88
N LYS A 23 11.45 0.23 3.46
CA LYS A 23 11.44 1.46 2.65
C LYS A 23 12.13 2.62 3.36
N LYS A 24 11.90 2.79 4.67
CA LYS A 24 12.60 3.83 5.47
C LYS A 24 14.12 3.65 5.48
N ARG A 25 14.59 2.40 5.34
CA ARG A 25 16.01 2.03 5.37
C ARG A 25 16.59 1.78 3.98
N GLU A 26 15.89 2.14 2.92
CA GLU A 26 16.30 1.85 1.54
C GLU A 26 17.68 2.46 1.20
N HIS A 27 18.06 3.55 1.85
CA HIS A 27 19.37 4.18 1.69
C HIS A 27 20.55 3.26 2.04
N GLN A 28 20.31 2.19 2.82
CA GLN A 28 21.31 1.20 3.22
C GLN A 28 21.37 0.01 2.26
N MET A 29 20.46 -0.06 1.28
CA MET A 29 20.34 -1.19 0.35
C MET A 29 21.14 -0.96 -0.92
N ALA A 30 21.57 -2.06 -1.54
CA ALA A 30 22.15 -2.03 -2.87
C ALA A 30 21.11 -1.49 -3.88
N PRO A 31 21.53 -0.85 -4.99
CA PRO A 31 20.59 -0.29 -5.97
C PRO A 31 19.56 -1.29 -6.50
N VAL A 32 19.97 -2.55 -6.73
CA VAL A 32 19.08 -3.61 -7.22
C VAL A 32 18.02 -4.00 -6.18
N GLU A 33 18.38 -4.03 -4.90
CA GLU A 33 17.47 -4.37 -3.80
C GLU A 33 16.45 -3.25 -3.59
N ARG A 34 16.89 -1.98 -3.69
CA ARG A 34 15.97 -0.82 -3.66
C ARG A 34 14.94 -0.89 -4.76
N GLN A 35 15.37 -1.17 -5.99
CA GLN A 35 14.45 -1.28 -7.13
C GLN A 35 13.46 -2.42 -6.94
N ALA A 36 13.91 -3.58 -6.45
CA ALA A 36 13.03 -4.71 -6.16
C ALA A 36 12.01 -4.36 -5.06
N LEU A 37 12.44 -3.68 -3.99
CA LEU A 37 11.57 -3.22 -2.93
C LEU A 37 10.52 -2.24 -3.45
N GLU A 38 10.91 -1.27 -4.27
CA GLU A 38 10.01 -0.30 -4.90
C GLU A 38 8.93 -1.00 -5.73
N ASN A 39 9.33 -1.95 -6.59
CA ASN A 39 8.39 -2.71 -7.41
C ASN A 39 7.33 -3.42 -6.56
N VAL A 40 7.77 -4.10 -5.49
CA VAL A 40 6.86 -4.80 -4.56
C VAL A 40 5.92 -3.81 -3.89
N LEU A 41 6.40 -2.64 -3.46
CA LEU A 41 5.57 -1.63 -2.81
C LEU A 41 4.52 -1.06 -3.78
N VAL A 42 4.85 -0.85 -5.06
CA VAL A 42 3.91 -0.43 -6.10
C VAL A 42 2.87 -1.51 -6.40
N GLU A 43 3.28 -2.75 -6.61
CA GLU A 43 2.38 -3.90 -6.85
C GLU A 43 1.42 -4.12 -5.67
N ARG A 44 1.92 -3.90 -4.44
CA ARG A 44 1.12 -3.97 -3.21
C ARG A 44 0.29 -2.72 -2.96
N ARG A 45 0.47 -1.64 -3.75
CA ARG A 45 -0.18 -0.34 -3.61
C ARG A 45 0.07 0.29 -2.22
N LEU A 46 1.29 0.16 -1.73
CA LEU A 46 1.77 0.71 -0.46
C LEU A 46 2.42 2.09 -0.63
N LEU A 47 2.65 2.53 -1.86
CA LEU A 47 3.14 3.86 -2.21
C LEU A 47 2.07 4.62 -2.99
N ASP A 48 1.89 5.89 -2.64
CA ASP A 48 1.07 6.84 -3.40
C ASP A 48 1.89 7.39 -4.57
N VAL A 49 2.12 6.55 -5.59
CA VAL A 49 2.83 6.94 -6.82
C VAL A 49 1.95 7.74 -7.80
N GLY A 50 0.74 8.14 -7.39
CA GLY A 50 -0.29 8.65 -8.30
C GLY A 50 -0.78 7.56 -9.28
N ASN A 51 -1.88 7.82 -9.96
CA ASN A 51 -2.38 6.92 -11.01
C ASN A 51 -2.00 7.48 -12.38
N PRO A 52 -1.38 6.71 -13.29
CA PRO A 52 -1.30 7.12 -14.69
C PRO A 52 -2.66 7.07 -15.42
N ASN A 53 -3.70 6.39 -14.91
CA ASN A 53 -5.00 6.25 -15.59
C ASN A 53 -6.22 6.17 -14.66
N GLY A 54 -6.53 7.18 -13.84
CA GLY A 54 -7.85 7.20 -13.18
C GLY A 54 -7.95 7.93 -11.85
N PRO A 55 -9.19 8.35 -11.53
CA PRO A 55 -9.47 9.47 -10.66
C PRO A 55 -9.22 9.05 -9.21
N ASP A 56 -8.18 9.66 -8.66
CA ASP A 56 -8.09 10.17 -7.30
C ASP A 56 -8.96 9.42 -6.26
N ARG A 57 -8.24 8.67 -5.41
CA ARG A 57 -8.56 8.42 -4.00
C ARG A 57 -9.88 7.70 -3.75
N ARG A 58 -9.75 6.44 -3.29
CA ARG A 58 -10.78 5.84 -2.45
C ARG A 58 -11.16 6.85 -1.37
N GLN A 59 -12.45 7.20 -1.39
CA GLN A 59 -13.15 8.03 -0.42
C GLN A 59 -12.75 7.66 1.00
N GLY A 60 -12.12 8.62 1.67
CA GLY A 60 -11.76 8.59 3.08
C GLY A 60 -11.86 9.99 3.69
N THR A 61 -12.74 10.84 3.16
CA THR A 61 -13.16 12.06 3.84
C THR A 61 -14.53 11.81 4.45
N ALA A 62 -14.54 11.83 5.78
CA ALA A 62 -15.64 11.98 6.71
C ALA A 62 -17.00 12.37 6.10
N GLY A 63 -18.05 11.70 6.59
CA GLY A 63 -19.43 11.90 6.19
C GLY A 63 -19.85 13.36 6.12
N LYS A 64 -20.34 13.74 4.93
CA LYS A 64 -21.27 14.86 4.78
C LYS A 64 -22.57 14.49 5.49
N ASN A 65 -22.86 15.17 6.59
CA ASN A 65 -24.23 15.43 7.03
C ASN A 65 -24.35 16.94 7.25
N ASP A 66 -24.54 17.67 6.15
CA ASP A 66 -25.13 19.00 6.17
C ASP A 66 -26.60 18.88 6.58
N ARG A 67 -26.99 19.56 7.66
CA ARG A 67 -28.37 19.68 8.13
C ARG A 67 -28.74 21.16 8.00
N PRO A 68 -29.75 21.56 7.20
CA PRO A 68 -30.24 22.92 7.24
C PRO A 68 -31.23 23.07 8.41
N GLY A 69 -31.16 24.24 9.06
CA GLY A 69 -32.18 24.72 9.99
C GLY A 69 -33.39 25.30 9.29
#